data_AF-A0A957WFK2-F1
#
_entry.id   AF-A0A957WFK2-F1
#
_cell.length_a   1.000
_cell.length_b   1.000
_cell.length_c   1.000
_cell.angle_alpha   90.00
_cell.angle_beta   90.00
_cell.angle_gamma   90.00
#
_symmetry.space_group_name_H-M   'P 1'
#
loop_
_entity.id
_entity.type
_entity.pdbx_description
1 polymer ?
#
loop_
_entity_poly.entity_id
_entity_poly.type
_entity_poly.pdbx_seq_one_letter_code
_entity_poly.pdbx_strand_id
1 'polypeptide(L)' 'FDYLGRHLDVRENVKFQGGQFARWSHATFPESACVLAIEFKKFFMDEWTGEPDPLHLTAIRPALEATVPGVFESLWSF' A
#
# COMPACT_ATOMS: atom_id res chain seq x y z
N PHE A 1 -12.69 5.71 -1.38
CA PHE A 1 -12.91 5.02 -0.09
C PHE A 1 -13.03 6.07 1.01
N ASP A 2 -14.03 5.96 1.88
CA ASP A 2 -14.16 6.78 3.09
C ASP A 2 -13.52 6.03 4.27
N TYR A 3 -12.45 6.61 4.83
CA TYR A 3 -11.70 6.06 5.96
C TYR A 3 -12.09 6.80 7.23
N LEU A 4 -13.04 6.25 8.00
CA LEU A 4 -13.49 6.81 9.28
C LEU A 4 -13.92 8.29 9.19
N GLY A 5 -14.63 8.67 8.13
CA GLY A 5 -15.10 10.03 7.90
C GLY A 5 -14.08 10.97 7.25
N ARG A 6 -12.98 10.43 6.71
CA ARG A 6 -11.95 11.20 6.00
C ARG A 6 -11.33 10.42 4.84
N HIS A 7 -10.59 11.12 3.99
CA HIS A 7 -9.71 10.48 3.01
C HIS A 7 -8.30 10.28 3.60
N LEU A 8 -7.64 9.21 3.16
CA LEU A 8 -6.22 9.00 3.43
C LEU A 8 -5.39 9.84 2.46
N ASP A 9 -4.30 10.44 2.96
CA ASP A 9 -3.28 11.06 2.12
C ASP A 9 -2.40 9.94 1.52
N VAL A 10 -2.50 9.75 0.20
CA VAL A 10 -1.81 8.70 -0.55
C VAL A 10 -0.90 9.36 -1.56
N ARG A 11 0.38 8.97 -1.56
CA ARG A 11 1.40 9.57 -2.41
C ARG A 11 2.39 8.51 -2.88
N GLU A 12 3.05 8.80 -3.98
CA GLU A 12 4.05 7.91 -4.58
C GLU A 12 5.47 8.36 -4.22
N ASN A 13 6.34 7.41 -3.85
CA ASN A 13 7.80 7.59 -3.78
C ASN A 13 8.32 8.75 -2.89
N VAL A 14 7.60 9.11 -1.82
CA VAL A 14 7.94 10.27 -0.97
C VAL A 14 9.15 10.01 -0.07
N LYS A 15 9.16 8.88 0.64
CA LYS A 15 10.26 8.48 1.55
C LYS A 15 10.89 7.15 1.16
N PHE A 16 10.09 6.26 0.60
CA PHE A 16 10.50 4.93 0.19
C PHE A 16 10.16 4.68 -1.28
N GLN A 17 11.06 4.01 -2.00
CA GLN A 17 11.00 3.79 -3.46
C GLN A 17 11.02 2.30 -3.85
N GLY A 18 10.63 1.39 -2.95
CA GLY A 18 10.46 -0.04 -3.26
C GLY A 18 11.70 -0.94 -3.09
N GLY A 19 12.87 -0.37 -2.83
CA GLY A 19 14.05 -1.12 -2.39
C GLY A 19 14.59 -2.15 -3.40
N GLN A 20 15.40 -3.09 -2.92
CA GLN A 20 16.16 -4.00 -3.78
C GLN A 20 15.30 -5.10 -4.42
N PHE A 21 14.30 -5.62 -3.71
CA PHE A 21 13.48 -6.73 -4.21
C PHE A 21 12.67 -6.32 -5.44
N ALA A 22 11.93 -5.21 -5.37
CA ALA A 22 11.17 -4.70 -6.52
C ALA A 22 12.10 -4.45 -7.73
N ARG A 23 13.22 -3.76 -7.50
CA ARG A 23 14.24 -3.49 -8.54
C ARG A 23 14.76 -4.75 -9.20
N TRP A 24 15.10 -5.76 -8.40
CA TRP A 24 15.59 -7.05 -8.92
C TRP A 24 14.51 -7.80 -9.69
N SER A 25 13.27 -7.83 -9.20
CA SER A 25 12.14 -8.48 -9.88
C SER A 25 11.86 -7.85 -11.23
N HIS A 26 11.80 -6.51 -11.30
CA HIS A 26 11.60 -5.80 -12.56
C HIS A 26 12.76 -6.02 -13.55
N ALA A 27 14.00 -6.13 -13.07
CA ALA A 27 15.14 -6.43 -13.93
C ALA A 27 15.16 -7.89 -14.44
N THR A 28 14.68 -8.83 -13.62
CA THR A 28 14.71 -10.26 -13.93
C THR A 28 13.52 -10.69 -14.79
N PHE A 29 12.35 -10.05 -14.57
CA PHE A 29 11.08 -10.39 -15.21
C PHE A 29 10.41 -9.12 -15.79
N PRO A 30 11.06 -8.44 -16.75
CA PRO A 30 10.65 -7.11 -17.20
C PRO A 30 9.27 -7.05 -17.85
N GLU A 31 8.81 -8.17 -18.43
CA GLU A 31 7.53 -8.25 -19.16
C GLU A 31 6.42 -8.94 -18.35
N SER A 32 6.74 -9.53 -17.20
CA SER A 32 5.81 -10.41 -16.47
C SER A 32 5.68 -10.13 -14.98
N ALA A 33 6.54 -9.29 -14.40
CA ALA A 33 6.43 -8.89 -12.99
C ALA A 33 6.15 -7.40 -12.85
N CYS A 34 5.12 -7.07 -12.07
CA CYS A 34 4.87 -5.74 -11.54
C CYS A 34 4.82 -5.80 -10.00
N VAL A 35 5.88 -5.34 -9.34
CA VAL A 35 5.96 -5.30 -7.88
C VAL A 35 5.63 -3.90 -7.37
N LEU A 36 4.62 -3.80 -6.51
CA LEU A 36 4.27 -2.60 -5.78
C LEU A 36 4.75 -2.72 -4.33
N ALA A 37 5.42 -1.69 -3.82
CA ALA A 37 5.76 -1.59 -2.42
C ALA A 37 4.86 -0.55 -1.74
N ILE A 38 4.07 -0.98 -0.76
CA ILE A 38 3.10 -0.14 -0.07
C ILE A 38 3.64 0.19 1.31
N GLU A 39 3.86 1.48 1.57
CA GLU A 39 4.31 1.99 2.86
C GLU A 39 3.11 2.55 3.66
N PHE A 40 2.94 2.08 4.89
CA PHE A 40 2.00 2.66 5.84
C PHE A 40 2.75 3.51 6.85
N LYS A 41 2.34 4.77 7.00
CA LYS A 41 2.70 5.55 8.18
C LYS A 41 2.08 4.89 9.41
N LYS A 42 2.79 4.86 10.52
CA LYS A 42 2.38 4.19 11.78
C LYS A 42 1.29 4.93 12.56
N PHE A 43 0.41 5.67 11.87
CA PHE A 43 -0.71 6.39 12.51
C PHE A 43 -1.73 5.45 13.19
N PHE A 44 -1.65 4.15 12.91
CA PHE A 44 -2.51 3.12 13.47
C PHE A 44 -1.93 2.48 14.76
N MET A 45 -0.82 2.99 15.28
CA MET A 45 -0.18 2.44 16.49
C MET A 45 0.58 3.52 17.26
N ASP A 46 0.83 3.28 18.54
CA ASP A 46 1.84 4.02 19.28
C ASP A 46 3.24 3.56 18.84
N GLU A 47 4.08 4.50 18.40
CA GLU A 47 5.39 4.17 17.83
C GLU A 47 6.45 3.80 18.89
N TRP A 48 6.19 4.07 20.17
CA TRP A 48 7.12 3.81 21.28
C TRP A 48 6.80 2.49 21.98
N THR A 49 5.52 2.23 22.26
CA THR A 49 5.08 0.99 22.91
C THR A 49 4.88 -0.14 21.90
N GLY A 50 4.61 0.20 20.63
CA GLY A 50 4.28 -0.76 19.60
C GLY A 50 2.82 -1.23 19.62
N GLU A 51 1.99 -0.68 20.50
CA GLU A 51 0.59 -1.09 20.63
C GLU A 51 -0.27 -0.50 19.49
N PRO A 52 -0.99 -1.33 18.72
CA PRO A 52 -1.87 -0.86 17.67
C PRO A 52 -3.18 -0.31 18.22
N ASP A 53 -3.70 0.74 17.58
CA ASP A 53 -5.09 1.17 17.72
C ASP A 53 -6.00 0.20 16.94
N PRO A 54 -6.86 -0.58 17.62
CA PRO A 54 -7.72 -1.56 16.97
C PRO A 54 -8.68 -0.96 15.93
N LEU A 55 -9.17 0.26 16.15
CA LEU A 55 -10.07 0.94 15.22
C LEU A 55 -9.36 1.24 13.90
N HIS A 56 -8.15 1.80 13.98
CA HIS A 56 -7.37 2.10 12.77
C HIS A 56 -6.91 0.85 12.05
N LEU A 57 -6.46 -0.17 12.80
CA LEU A 57 -5.98 -1.42 12.23
C LEU A 57 -7.09 -2.17 11.47
N THR A 58 -8.29 -2.23 12.05
CA THR A 58 -9.46 -2.87 11.40
C THR A 58 -9.94 -2.08 10.19
N ALA A 59 -9.83 -0.75 10.20
CA ALA A 59 -10.22 0.09 9.06
C ALA A 59 -9.22 0.06 7.89
N ILE A 60 -7.93 -0.25 8.12
CA ILE A 60 -6.91 -0.31 7.05
C ILE A 60 -7.21 -1.44 6.06
N ARG A 61 -7.68 -2.60 6.55
CA ARG A 61 -8.00 -3.75 5.71
C ARG A 61 -8.99 -3.41 4.58
N PRO A 62 -10.21 -2.94 4.84
CA PRO A 62 -11.17 -2.62 3.78
C PRO A 62 -10.68 -1.47 2.90
N ALA A 63 -9.88 -0.54 3.44
CA ALA A 63 -9.28 0.54 2.65
C ALA A 63 -8.30 0.00 1.59
N LEU A 64 -7.46 -0.97 1.95
CA LEU A 64 -6.53 -1.62 1.03
C LEU A 64 -7.28 -2.53 0.04
N GLU A 65 -8.24 -3.31 0.51
CA GLU A 65 -9.09 -4.17 -0.34
C GLU A 65 -9.82 -3.37 -1.41
N ALA A 66 -10.29 -2.16 -1.10
CA ALA A 66 -10.95 -1.29 -2.06
C ALA A 66 -10.05 -0.82 -3.23
N THR A 67 -8.73 -0.98 -3.12
CA THR A 67 -7.79 -0.66 -4.22
C THR A 67 -7.65 -1.80 -5.22
N VAL A 68 -7.96 -3.03 -4.81
CA VAL A 68 -7.74 -4.24 -5.61
C VAL A 68 -8.46 -4.19 -6.97
N PRO A 69 -9.74 -3.79 -7.08
CA PRO A 69 -10.40 -3.70 -8.38
C PRO A 69 -9.68 -2.79 -9.38
N GLY A 70 -9.17 -1.63 -8.93
CA GLY A 70 -8.43 -0.71 -9.79
C GLY A 70 -7.07 -1.26 -10.25
N VAL A 71 -6.43 -2.09 -9.42
CA VAL A 71 -5.20 -2.81 -9.81
C VAL A 71 -5.50 -3.84 -10.88
N PHE A 72 -6.58 -4.63 -10.72
CA PHE A 72 -7.02 -5.57 -11.76
C PHE A 72 -7.40 -4.85 -13.06
N GLU A 73 -8.13 -3.75 -13.00
CA GLU A 73 -8.44 -2.96 -14.19
C GLU A 73 -7.15 -2.51 -14.91
N SER A 74 -6.16 -2.02 -14.16
CA SER A 74 -4.91 -1.52 -14.73
C SER A 74 -4.04 -2.62 -15.35
N LEU A 75 -4.05 -3.82 -14.79
CA LEU A 75 -3.23 -4.94 -15.28
C LEU A 75 -3.86 -5.68 -16.46
N TRP A 76 -5.19 -5.66 -16.58
CA TRP A 76 -5.93 -6.37 -17.64
C TRP A 76 -6.39 -5.47 -18.80
N SER A 77 -6.13 -4.15 -18.75
CA SER A 77 -6.50 -3.21 -19.82
C SER A 77 -5.51 -3.14 -21.00
N PHE A 78 -4.77 -4.22 -21.27
CA PHE A 78 -3.83 -4.32 -22.40
C PHE A 78 -4.36 -5.25 -23.50
#